data_AF-A0A158GQL0-F1
#
_entry.id   AF-A0A158GQL0-F1
#
_cell.length_a   1.000
_cell.length_b   1.000
_cell.length_c   1.000
_cell.angle_alpha   90.00
_cell.angle_beta   90.00
_cell.angle_gamma   90.00
#
_symmetry.space_group_name_H-M   'P 1'
#
loop_
_entity.id
_entity.type
_entity.pdbx_description
1 polymer ?
#
loop_
_entity_poly.entity_id
_entity_poly.type
_entity_poly.pdbx_seq_one_letter_code
_entity_poly.pdbx_strand_id
1 'polypeptide(L)'
;MNAHTLTDHHVSDSIEHSGGQRLGRAFAARLDMTIKRSGLTSQRVAKSLGVTEGDVALWRAGITLPRNADCQRLAELLHVDISWLSGRSAPAERR
;
A
#
# COMPACT_ATOMS: atom_id res chain seq x y z
N MET A 1 44.43 25.31 -2.25
CA MET A 1 43.28 25.25 -3.15
C MET A 1 42.57 23.94 -2.85
N ASN A 2 41.55 23.97 -2.00
CA ASN A 2 40.96 22.75 -1.45
C ASN A 2 39.66 22.45 -2.19
N ALA A 3 39.70 21.51 -3.14
CA ALA A 3 38.52 21.00 -3.80
C ALA A 3 37.83 20.01 -2.86
N HIS A 4 36.78 20.47 -2.19
CA HIS A 4 35.91 19.62 -1.38
C HIS A 4 34.89 19.06 -2.37
N THR A 5 35.09 17.83 -2.78
CA THR A 5 34.12 17.10 -3.60
C THR A 5 32.87 16.91 -2.76
N LEU A 6 31.84 17.70 -3.10
CA LEU A 6 30.47 17.52 -2.65
C LEU A 6 29.96 16.17 -3.16
N THR A 7 30.24 15.10 -2.42
CA THR A 7 29.49 13.84 -2.51
C THR A 7 28.12 14.09 -1.89
N ASP A 8 27.27 14.61 -2.76
CA ASP A 8 25.85 14.84 -2.59
C ASP A 8 25.11 13.48 -2.45
N HIS A 9 24.43 13.34 -1.31
CA HIS A 9 23.29 12.48 -1.01
C HIS A 9 23.38 10.95 -1.19
N HIS A 10 23.73 10.28 -0.08
CA HIS A 10 22.84 9.37 0.65
C HIS A 10 21.98 8.38 -0.16
N VAL A 11 22.60 7.57 -1.03
CA VAL A 11 22.00 6.33 -1.54
C VAL A 11 22.70 5.15 -0.91
N SER A 12 22.06 4.59 0.12
CA SER A 12 22.02 3.14 0.40
C SER A 12 21.10 2.96 1.58
N ASP A 13 19.81 2.85 1.26
CA ASP A 13 19.01 1.67 1.63
C ASP A 13 19.65 0.84 2.75
N SER A 14 19.50 1.29 3.99
CA SER A 14 19.61 0.41 5.15
C SER A 14 18.43 -0.56 5.09
N ILE A 15 18.57 -1.53 4.20
CA ILE A 15 18.07 -2.89 4.34
C ILE A 15 18.32 -3.26 5.80
N GLU A 16 17.25 -3.42 6.55
CA GLU A 16 17.06 -4.28 7.75
C GLU A 16 15.81 -3.79 8.48
N HIS A 17 14.72 -3.64 7.73
CA HIS A 17 13.43 -3.33 8.30
C HIS A 17 12.42 -4.34 7.73
N SER A 18 12.47 -5.50 8.37
CA SER A 18 11.38 -6.45 8.66
C SER A 18 10.44 -6.74 7.51
N GLY A 19 10.41 -7.99 7.02
CA GLY A 19 9.55 -8.46 5.91
C GLY A 19 8.06 -8.05 5.95
N GLY A 20 7.53 -7.56 7.08
CA GLY A 20 6.24 -6.89 7.17
C GLY A 20 6.12 -5.56 6.39
N GLN A 21 7.20 -4.79 6.24
CA GLN A 21 7.18 -3.49 5.53
C GLN A 21 7.06 -3.67 4.00
N ARG A 22 7.63 -4.76 3.47
CA ARG A 22 7.51 -5.11 2.06
C ARG A 22 6.08 -5.54 1.69
N LEU A 23 5.40 -6.24 2.61
CA LEU A 23 3.99 -6.60 2.46
C LEU A 23 3.08 -5.37 2.49
N GLY A 24 3.38 -4.40 3.37
CA GLY A 24 2.67 -3.11 3.43
C GLY A 24 2.70 -2.34 2.13
N ARG A 25 3.89 -2.22 1.49
CA ARG A 25 4.02 -1.55 0.19
C ARG A 25 3.30 -2.27 -0.95
N ALA A 26 3.34 -3.61 -0.97
CA ALA A 26 2.62 -4.40 -1.98
C ALA A 26 1.10 -4.26 -1.84
N PHE A 27 0.59 -4.30 -0.60
CA PHE A 27 -0.82 -4.03 -0.30
C PHE A 27 -1.22 -2.62 -0.75
N ALA A 28 -0.43 -1.63 -0.38
CA ALA A 28 -0.65 -0.23 -0.72
C ALA A 28 -0.76 -0.01 -2.24
N ALA A 29 0.16 -0.56 -3.00
CA ALA A 29 0.17 -0.44 -4.46
C ALA A 29 -1.06 -1.12 -5.11
N ARG A 30 -1.46 -2.31 -4.63
CA ARG A 30 -2.63 -3.02 -5.14
C ARG A 30 -3.94 -2.31 -4.79
N LEU A 31 -4.05 -1.82 -3.56
CA LEU A 31 -5.18 -1.02 -3.12
C LEU A 31 -5.31 0.24 -3.96
N ASP A 32 -4.23 1.00 -4.13
CA ASP A 32 -4.18 2.21 -4.94
C ASP A 32 -4.61 1.95 -6.40
N MET A 33 -4.05 0.91 -7.01
CA MET A 33 -4.38 0.49 -8.37
C MET A 33 -5.85 0.12 -8.51
N THR A 34 -6.40 -0.61 -7.55
CA THR A 34 -7.80 -1.09 -7.61
C THR A 34 -8.77 0.05 -7.40
N ILE A 35 -8.51 0.96 -6.45
CA ILE A 35 -9.31 2.17 -6.23
C ILE A 35 -9.34 3.03 -7.50
N LYS A 36 -8.17 3.26 -8.12
CA LYS A 36 -8.07 3.99 -9.40
C LYS A 36 -8.86 3.30 -10.52
N ARG A 37 -8.78 1.97 -10.62
CA ARG A 37 -9.50 1.19 -11.64
C ARG A 37 -11.01 1.21 -11.43
N SER A 38 -11.47 1.19 -10.19
CA SER A 38 -12.89 1.28 -9.84
C SER A 38 -13.47 2.69 -9.99
N GLY A 39 -12.63 3.70 -10.25
CA GLY A 39 -13.06 5.10 -10.32
C GLY A 39 -13.53 5.66 -8.97
N LEU A 40 -13.16 5.01 -7.87
CA LEU A 40 -13.50 5.45 -6.52
C LEU A 40 -12.45 6.43 -6.00
N THR A 41 -12.89 7.39 -5.18
CA THR A 41 -11.98 8.30 -4.48
C THR A 41 -11.64 7.75 -3.09
N SER A 42 -10.47 8.11 -2.53
CA SER A 42 -10.09 7.74 -1.16
C SER A 42 -11.17 8.11 -0.15
N GLN A 43 -11.79 9.28 -0.32
CA GLN A 43 -12.87 9.77 0.51
C GLN A 43 -14.13 8.88 0.43
N ARG A 44 -14.47 8.34 -0.76
CA ARG A 44 -15.60 7.43 -0.95
C ARG A 44 -15.33 6.07 -0.31
N VAL A 45 -14.10 5.58 -0.42
CA VAL A 45 -13.63 4.35 0.22
C VAL A 45 -13.68 4.53 1.75
N ALA A 46 -13.10 5.61 2.26
CA ALA A 46 -13.11 5.95 3.68
C ALA A 46 -14.54 6.00 4.25
N LYS A 47 -15.45 6.69 3.54
CA LYS A 47 -16.86 6.78 3.92
C LYS A 47 -17.58 5.43 3.90
N SER A 48 -17.27 4.56 2.95
CA SER A 48 -17.86 3.22 2.85
C SER A 48 -17.36 2.30 3.96
N LEU A 49 -16.12 2.48 4.39
CA LEU A 49 -15.51 1.72 5.49
C LEU A 49 -15.83 2.29 6.88
N GLY A 50 -16.26 3.55 6.97
CA GLY A 50 -16.42 4.27 8.22
C GLY A 50 -15.10 4.69 8.85
N VAL A 51 -14.04 4.85 8.05
CA VAL A 51 -12.71 5.26 8.49
C VAL A 51 -12.38 6.67 7.98
N THR A 52 -11.27 7.23 8.47
CA THR A 52 -10.81 8.55 8.07
C THR A 52 -10.07 8.48 6.73
N GLU A 53 -10.14 9.53 5.91
CA GLU A 53 -9.35 9.60 4.67
C GLU A 53 -7.83 9.51 4.94
N GLY A 54 -7.38 10.03 6.09
CA GLY A 54 -6.00 9.90 6.56
C GLY A 54 -5.58 8.44 6.74
N ASP A 55 -6.46 7.58 7.27
CA ASP A 55 -6.17 6.14 7.41
C ASP A 55 -5.97 5.50 6.04
N VAL A 56 -6.86 5.82 5.08
CA VAL A 56 -6.74 5.33 3.70
C VAL A 56 -5.45 5.84 3.04
N ALA A 57 -5.01 7.07 3.32
CA ALA A 57 -3.74 7.59 2.81
C ALA A 57 -2.54 6.85 3.41
N LEU A 58 -2.56 6.55 4.71
CA LEU A 58 -1.52 5.74 5.37
C LEU A 58 -1.46 4.31 4.81
N TRP A 59 -2.63 3.72 4.51
CA TRP A 59 -2.73 2.41 3.87
C TRP A 59 -2.18 2.43 2.44
N ARG A 60 -2.50 3.46 1.65
CA ARG A 60 -1.98 3.68 0.30
C ARG A 60 -0.49 4.04 0.27
N ALA A 61 0.07 4.52 1.36
CA ALA A 61 1.51 4.73 1.52
C ALA A 61 2.23 3.47 2.04
N GLY A 62 1.49 2.44 2.48
CA GLY A 62 2.06 1.23 3.10
C GLY A 62 2.73 1.50 4.45
N ILE A 63 2.41 2.63 5.09
CA ILE A 63 2.92 3.02 6.40
C ILE A 63 2.21 2.23 7.50
N THR A 64 0.88 2.06 7.35
CA THR A 64 0.06 1.29 8.30
C THR A 64 -0.78 0.28 7.53
N LEU A 65 -1.01 -0.89 8.14
CA LEU A 65 -1.89 -1.92 7.58
C LEU A 65 -3.29 -1.78 8.19
N PRO A 66 -4.37 -1.85 7.39
CA PRO A 66 -5.72 -1.93 7.92
C PRO A 66 -5.91 -3.17 8.79
N ARG A 67 -6.92 -3.14 9.67
CA ARG A 67 -7.31 -4.35 10.41
C ARG A 67 -7.99 -5.34 9.47
N ASN A 68 -8.08 -6.60 9.89
CA ASN A 68 -8.71 -7.65 9.07
C ASN A 68 -10.14 -7.28 8.62
N ALA A 69 -10.92 -6.63 9.49
CA ALA A 69 -12.27 -6.13 9.16
C ALA A 69 -12.26 -5.09 8.03
N ASP A 70 -11.32 -4.15 8.03
CA ASP A 70 -11.19 -3.13 6.98
C ASP A 70 -10.71 -3.78 5.67
N CYS A 71 -9.78 -4.73 5.75
CA CYS A 71 -9.34 -5.51 4.59
C CYS A 71 -10.50 -6.29 3.95
N GLN A 72 -11.38 -6.91 4.74
CA GLN A 72 -12.57 -7.60 4.24
C GLN A 72 -13.53 -6.62 3.56
N ARG A 73 -13.81 -5.46 4.18
CA ARG A 73 -14.65 -4.43 3.56
C ARG A 73 -14.06 -3.87 2.27
N LEU A 74 -12.74 -3.68 2.20
CA LEU A 74 -12.05 -3.28 0.96
C LEU A 74 -12.19 -4.35 -0.12
N ALA A 75 -12.00 -5.62 0.23
CA ALA A 75 -12.16 -6.75 -0.66
C ALA A 75 -13.59 -6.82 -1.23
N GLU A 76 -14.60 -6.67 -0.38
CA GLU A 76 -16.02 -6.62 -0.79
C GLU A 76 -16.33 -5.41 -1.67
N LEU A 77 -15.90 -4.20 -1.27
CA LEU A 77 -16.17 -2.95 -1.98
C LEU A 77 -15.53 -2.93 -3.37
N LEU A 78 -14.31 -3.45 -3.48
CA LEU A 78 -13.54 -3.46 -4.72
C LEU A 78 -13.75 -4.75 -5.51
N HIS A 79 -14.52 -5.70 -4.97
CA HIS A 79 -14.76 -7.03 -5.54
C HIS A 79 -13.46 -7.77 -5.88
N VAL A 80 -12.47 -7.72 -4.98
CA VAL A 80 -11.17 -8.38 -5.12
C VAL A 80 -10.90 -9.31 -3.93
N ASP A 81 -10.03 -10.30 -4.13
CA ASP A 81 -9.70 -11.24 -3.08
C ASP A 81 -8.81 -10.59 -2.00
N ILE A 82 -9.11 -10.81 -0.72
CA ILE A 82 -8.31 -10.28 0.40
C ILE A 82 -6.86 -10.80 0.36
N SER A 83 -6.66 -12.04 -0.10
CA SER A 83 -5.34 -12.68 -0.23
C SER A 83 -4.50 -12.03 -1.34
N TRP A 84 -5.19 -11.58 -2.39
CA TRP A 84 -4.59 -10.78 -3.46
C TRP A 84 -4.34 -9.34 -3.00
N LEU A 85 -5.25 -8.73 -2.24
CA LEU A 85 -5.06 -7.38 -1.74
C LEU A 85 -3.86 -7.31 -0.76
N SER A 86 -3.78 -8.24 0.21
CA SER A 86 -2.73 -8.34 1.24
C SER A 86 -1.33 -8.67 0.75
N GLY A 87 -1.08 -8.75 -0.55
CA GLY A 87 0.27 -9.06 -1.05
C GLY A 87 0.67 -10.53 -0.92
N ARG A 88 -0.16 -11.38 -0.30
CA ARG A 88 0.17 -12.76 0.10
C ARG A 88 0.20 -13.73 -1.08
N SER A 89 -0.61 -13.45 -2.10
CA SER A 89 -0.48 -14.11 -3.40
C SER A 89 0.33 -13.23 -4.36
N ALA A 90 1.37 -13.80 -4.96
CA ALA A 90 1.88 -13.34 -6.25
C ALA A 90 0.72 -13.36 -7.28
N PRO A 91 0.76 -12.57 -8.37
CA PRO A 91 -0.19 -12.76 -9.45
C PRO A 91 -0.07 -14.22 -9.88
N ALA A 92 -1.05 -15.04 -9.54
CA ALA A 92 -1.11 -16.40 -10.03
C ALA A 92 -1.26 -16.27 -11.54
N GLU A 93 -0.15 -16.50 -12.22
CA GLU A 93 -0.01 -16.69 -13.65
C GLU A 93 -1.15 -17.61 -14.10
N ARG A 94 -2.22 -17.00 -14.62
CA ARG A 94 -3.27 -17.75 -15.31
C ARG A 94 -2.75 -18.01 -16.72
N ARG A 95 -2.24 -19.24 -16.86
CA ARG A 95 -2.18 -20.13 -18.03
C ARG A 95 -2.65 -19.57 -19.37
#